data_AF-A0A1F5NQ47-F1
#
_entry.id   AF-A0A1F5NQ47-F1
#
_cell.length_a   1.000
_cell.length_b   1.000
_cell.length_c   1.000
_cell.angle_alpha   90.00
_cell.angle_beta   90.00
_cell.angle_gamma   90.00
#
_symmetry.space_group_name_H-M   'P 1'
#
loop_
_entity.id
_entity.type
_entity.pdbx_description
1 polymer ?
#
loop_
_entity_poly.entity_id
_entity_poly.type
_entity_poly.pdbx_seq_one_letter_code
_entity_poly.pdbx_strand_id
1 'polypeptide(L)'
;MPQQDSKNDFAKAVSLFLAEMLRTRSITLRRAADIAEQVINNINLIEGEADFLRLIKDLSRDFEELHQLSGRIQMNGRSRQRQDLEQQVREFVITTMSADLKLASDVLQAAVGQDLVLDNLCLQFPQFKQFVENR
;
A
#
# COMPACT_ATOMS: atom_id res chain seq x y z
N MET A 1 -5.98 -13.77 -13.53
CA MET A 1 -5.34 -12.72 -14.34
C MET A 1 -5.24 -11.42 -13.54
N PRO A 2 -4.32 -11.29 -12.57
CA PRO A 2 -4.28 -10.13 -11.66
C PRO A 2 -3.28 -9.03 -12.08
N GLN A 3 -2.33 -9.30 -12.98
CA GLN A 3 -1.24 -8.35 -13.29
C GLN A 3 -1.66 -7.18 -14.19
N GLN A 4 -2.68 -7.36 -15.04
CA GLN A 4 -3.10 -6.36 -16.01
C GLN A 4 -3.96 -5.26 -15.38
N ASP A 5 -4.74 -5.61 -14.35
CA ASP A 5 -5.56 -4.66 -13.59
C ASP A 5 -4.69 -3.72 -12.75
N SER A 6 -3.64 -4.24 -12.10
CA SER A 6 -2.71 -3.43 -11.31
C SER A 6 -1.96 -2.38 -12.14
N LYS A 7 -1.52 -2.73 -13.36
CA LYS A 7 -0.84 -1.78 -14.26
C LYS A 7 -1.77 -0.66 -14.73
N ASN A 8 -3.04 -0.99 -15.00
CA ASN A 8 -4.06 0.01 -15.32
C ASN A 8 -4.32 0.95 -14.13
N ASP A 9 -4.33 0.43 -12.91
CA ASP A 9 -4.48 1.24 -11.70
C ASP A 9 -3.31 2.21 -11.51
N PHE A 10 -2.06 1.76 -11.74
CA PHE A 10 -0.88 2.63 -11.69
C PHE A 10 -0.92 3.73 -12.77
N ALA A 11 -1.23 3.36 -14.01
CA ALA A 11 -1.38 4.32 -15.11
C ALA A 11 -2.47 5.36 -14.80
N LYS A 12 -3.59 4.92 -14.23
CA LYS A 12 -4.69 5.80 -13.79
C LYS A 12 -4.25 6.73 -12.66
N ALA A 13 -3.51 6.23 -11.68
CA ALA A 13 -3.00 7.04 -10.58
C ALA A 13 -2.08 8.17 -11.08
N VAL A 14 -1.15 7.86 -11.99
CA VAL A 14 -0.27 8.86 -12.62
C VAL A 14 -1.08 9.85 -13.46
N SER A 15 -2.02 9.36 -14.26
CA SER A 15 -2.85 10.21 -15.13
C SER A 15 -3.68 11.22 -14.33
N LEU A 16 -4.32 10.77 -13.25
CA LEU A 16 -5.09 11.64 -12.35
C LEU A 16 -4.20 12.65 -11.64
N PHE A 17 -3.01 12.24 -11.21
CA PHE A 17 -2.04 13.14 -10.60
C PHE A 17 -1.61 14.25 -11.58
N LEU A 18 -1.22 13.89 -12.80
CA LEU A 18 -0.81 14.86 -13.82
C LEU A 18 -1.96 15.78 -14.23
N ALA A 19 -3.18 15.26 -14.37
CA ALA A 19 -4.37 16.06 -14.65
C ALA A 19 -4.62 17.11 -13.56
N GLU A 20 -4.45 16.74 -12.29
CA GLU A 20 -4.60 17.66 -11.16
C GLU A 20 -3.48 18.72 -11.12
N MET A 21 -2.24 18.33 -11.41
CA MET A 21 -1.11 19.26 -11.51
C MET A 21 -1.29 20.27 -12.65
N LEU A 22 -1.84 19.83 -13.79
CA LEU A 22 -2.19 20.72 -14.90
C LEU A 22 -3.37 21.65 -14.53
N ARG A 23 -4.41 21.11 -13.88
CA ARG A 23 -5.58 21.89 -13.44
C ARG A 23 -5.18 23.00 -12.47
N THR A 24 -4.26 22.71 -11.55
CA THR A 24 -3.72 23.67 -10.58
C THR A 24 -2.61 24.56 -11.16
N ARG A 25 -2.26 24.39 -12.44
CA ARG A 25 -1.17 25.11 -13.14
C ARG A 25 0.20 24.95 -12.48
N SER A 26 0.38 23.87 -11.73
CA SER A 26 1.62 23.54 -11.04
C SER A 26 2.69 22.99 -12.00
N ILE A 27 2.28 22.49 -13.17
CA ILE A 27 3.17 22.07 -14.27
C ILE A 27 2.63 22.53 -15.63
N THR A 28 3.49 22.50 -16.64
CA THR A 28 3.10 22.70 -18.05
C THR A 28 2.68 21.38 -18.70
N LEU A 29 1.92 21.47 -19.80
CA LEU A 29 1.56 20.32 -20.65
C LEU A 29 2.79 19.54 -21.12
N ARG A 30 3.86 20.25 -21.50
CA ARG A 30 5.12 19.63 -21.92
C ARG A 30 5.75 18.84 -20.77
N ARG A 31 5.85 19.45 -19.59
CA ARG A 31 6.39 18.79 -18.39
C ARG A 31 5.57 17.55 -18.01
N ALA A 32 4.25 17.62 -18.11
CA ALA A 32 3.37 16.48 -17.88
C ALA A 32 3.60 15.35 -18.89
N ALA A 33 3.82 15.67 -20.17
CA ALA A 33 4.14 14.70 -21.22
C ALA A 33 5.49 14.02 -20.95
N ASP A 34 6.52 14.79 -20.58
CA ASP A 34 7.85 14.25 -20.25
C ASP A 34 7.77 13.25 -19.08
N ILE A 35 7.00 13.57 -18.04
CA ILE A 35 6.77 12.66 -16.90
C ILE A 35 6.04 11.40 -17.35
N ALA A 36 4.96 11.55 -18.12
CA ALA A 36 4.15 10.43 -18.58
C ALA A 36 4.96 9.47 -19.45
N GLU A 37 5.81 9.99 -20.34
CA GLU A 37 6.70 9.19 -21.18
C GLU A 37 7.68 8.36 -20.33
N GLN A 38 8.32 8.97 -19.33
CA GLN A 38 9.23 8.25 -18.44
C GLN A 38 8.53 7.15 -17.64
N VAL A 39 7.30 7.40 -17.18
CA VAL A 39 6.50 6.36 -16.51
C VAL A 39 6.14 5.23 -17.46
N ILE A 40 5.64 5.54 -18.67
CA ILE A 40 5.22 4.53 -19.67
C ILE A 40 6.40 3.64 -20.07
N ASN A 41 7.58 4.22 -20.28
CA ASN A 41 8.78 3.47 -20.66
C ASN A 41 9.20 2.44 -19.61
N ASN A 42 8.81 2.64 -18.34
CA ASN A 42 9.18 1.78 -17.22
C ASN A 42 8.00 0.98 -16.65
N ILE A 43 6.75 1.24 -17.08
CA ILE A 43 5.54 0.61 -16.49
C ILE A 43 5.50 -0.91 -16.67
N ASN A 44 6.17 -1.43 -17.69
CA ASN A 44 6.23 -2.86 -17.95
C ASN A 44 7.06 -3.62 -16.90
N LEU A 45 8.00 -2.94 -16.23
CA LEU A 45 8.87 -3.48 -15.20
C LEU A 45 8.21 -3.50 -13.80
N ILE A 46 6.98 -2.98 -13.70
CA ILE A 46 6.26 -2.87 -12.44
C ILE A 46 5.43 -4.13 -12.23
N GLU A 47 5.77 -4.89 -11.19
CA GLU A 47 5.04 -6.11 -10.82
C GLU A 47 4.10 -5.86 -9.63
N GLY A 48 4.36 -4.83 -8.81
CA GLY A 48 3.51 -4.45 -7.69
C GLY A 48 3.67 -3.01 -7.22
N GLU A 49 2.93 -2.67 -6.16
CA GLU A 49 2.89 -1.31 -5.58
C GLU A 49 4.26 -0.85 -5.05
N ALA A 50 5.09 -1.79 -4.57
CA ALA A 50 6.46 -1.50 -4.14
C ALA A 50 7.37 -1.06 -5.29
N ASP A 51 7.28 -1.73 -6.45
CA ASP A 51 8.03 -1.36 -7.65
C ASP A 51 7.54 -0.05 -8.23
N PHE A 52 6.22 0.17 -8.20
CA PHE A 52 5.63 1.44 -8.60
C PHE A 52 6.13 2.58 -7.72
N LEU A 53 6.12 2.40 -6.40
CA LEU A 53 6.64 3.40 -5.46
C LEU A 53 8.13 3.66 -5.69
N ARG A 54 8.93 2.62 -5.96
CA ARG A 54 10.35 2.76 -6.29
C ARG A 54 10.55 3.60 -7.55
N LEU A 55 9.83 3.27 -8.63
CA LEU A 55 9.88 4.02 -9.87
C LEU A 55 9.53 5.50 -9.65
N ILE A 56 8.44 5.81 -8.95
CA ILE A 56 8.05 7.19 -8.67
C ILE A 56 9.11 7.92 -7.83
N LYS A 57 9.75 7.24 -6.88
CA LYS A 57 10.87 7.82 -6.11
C LYS A 57 12.09 8.09 -7.00
N ASP A 58 12.45 7.16 -7.88
CA ASP A 58 13.61 7.34 -8.75
C ASP A 58 13.37 8.49 -9.73
N LEU A 59 12.19 8.55 -10.36
CA LEU A 59 11.80 9.65 -11.23
C LEU A 59 11.66 10.98 -10.47
N SER A 60 11.35 10.97 -9.18
CA SER A 60 11.25 12.22 -8.39
C SER A 60 12.56 13.00 -8.29
N ARG A 61 13.70 12.38 -8.60
CA ARG A 61 15.00 13.07 -8.69
C ARG A 61 15.06 14.05 -9.87
N ASP A 62 14.40 13.70 -10.98
CA ASP A 62 14.37 14.51 -12.20
C ASP A 62 13.06 15.30 -12.33
N PHE A 63 12.03 14.87 -11.61
CA PHE A 63 10.68 15.43 -11.58
C PHE A 63 10.20 15.60 -10.13
N GLU A 64 10.64 16.66 -9.45
CA GLU A 64 10.31 16.95 -8.04
C GLU A 64 8.81 16.87 -7.74
N GLU A 65 7.96 17.14 -8.74
CA GLU A 65 6.50 17.04 -8.66
C GLU A 65 6.03 15.66 -8.18
N LEU A 66 6.75 14.60 -8.57
CA LEU A 66 6.44 13.23 -8.19
C LEU A 66 6.67 12.92 -6.71
N HIS A 67 7.36 13.78 -5.95
CA HIS A 67 7.45 13.61 -4.50
C HIS A 67 6.06 13.59 -3.85
N GLN A 68 5.14 14.44 -4.31
CA GLN A 68 3.77 14.48 -3.79
C GLN A 68 3.02 13.18 -4.08
N LEU A 69 3.22 12.61 -5.26
CA LEU A 69 2.63 11.32 -5.64
C LEU A 69 3.20 10.18 -4.79
N SER A 70 4.52 10.17 -4.55
CA SER A 70 5.15 9.15 -3.71
C SER A 70 4.60 9.14 -2.27
N GLY A 71 4.29 10.31 -1.71
CA GLY A 71 3.66 10.45 -0.40
C GLY A 71 2.24 9.87 -0.37
N ARG A 72 1.45 10.14 -1.41
CA ARG A 72 0.08 9.60 -1.55
C ARG A 72 0.08 8.08 -1.68
N ILE A 73 0.99 7.51 -2.49
CA ILE A 73 1.14 6.05 -2.63
C ILE A 73 1.51 5.42 -1.29
N GLN A 74 2.48 5.97 -0.56
CA GLN A 74 2.87 5.45 0.76
C GLN A 74 1.72 5.45 1.77
N MET A 75 0.91 6.52 1.80
CA MET A 75 -0.24 6.61 2.69
C MET A 75 -1.31 5.56 2.35
N ASN A 76 -1.58 5.35 1.06
CA ASN A 76 -2.51 4.32 0.61
C ASN A 76 -2.02 2.90 0.95
N GLY A 77 -0.72 2.62 0.74
CA GLY A 77 -0.11 1.35 1.11
C GLY A 77 -0.21 1.06 2.62
N ARG A 78 0.06 2.06 3.47
CA ARG A 78 -0.15 1.94 4.93
C ARG A 78 -1.60 1.68 5.30
N SER A 79 -2.54 2.33 4.62
CA SER A 79 -3.97 2.13 4.87
C SER A 79 -4.42 0.72 4.46
N ARG A 80 -3.92 0.17 3.34
CA ARG A 80 -4.21 -1.21 2.91
C ARG A 80 -3.63 -2.23 3.88
N GLN A 81 -2.36 -2.08 4.25
CA GLN A 81 -1.70 -2.95 5.24
C GLN A 81 -2.46 -2.98 6.57
N ARG A 82 -2.98 -1.84 7.01
CA ARG A 82 -3.81 -1.77 8.20
C ARG A 82 -5.14 -2.51 8.04
N GLN A 83 -5.82 -2.36 6.90
CA GLN A 83 -7.06 -3.09 6.62
C GLN A 83 -6.85 -4.60 6.57
N ASP A 84 -5.76 -5.05 5.94
CA ASP A 84 -5.40 -6.47 5.88
C ASP A 84 -5.11 -7.04 7.28
N LEU A 85 -4.40 -6.27 8.12
CA LEU A 85 -4.13 -6.64 9.50
C LEU A 85 -5.41 -6.73 10.34
N GLU A 86 -6.30 -5.75 10.21
CA GLU A 86 -7.60 -5.74 10.89
C GLU A 86 -8.44 -6.96 10.48
N GLN A 87 -8.41 -7.34 9.19
CA GLN A 87 -9.10 -8.51 8.70
C GLN A 87 -8.51 -9.82 9.27
N GLN A 88 -7.17 -9.97 9.27
CA GLN A 88 -6.49 -11.14 9.83
C GLN A 88 -6.77 -11.31 11.32
N VAL A 89 -6.70 -10.21 12.09
CA VAL A 89 -7.04 -10.21 13.53
C VAL A 89 -8.49 -10.61 13.74
N ARG A 90 -9.41 -10.03 12.97
CA ARG A 90 -10.84 -10.36 13.06
C ARG A 90 -11.09 -11.85 12.85
N GLU A 91 -10.49 -12.44 11.82
CA GLU A 91 -10.69 -13.85 11.50
C GLU A 91 -10.09 -14.76 12.56
N PHE A 92 -8.88 -14.45 13.03
CA PHE A 92 -8.27 -15.18 14.14
C PHE A 92 -9.13 -15.15 15.40
N VAL A 93 -9.66 -13.97 15.75
CA VAL A 93 -10.55 -13.81 16.91
C VAL A 93 -11.81 -14.66 16.73
N ILE A 94 -12.45 -14.62 15.56
CA ILE A 94 -13.64 -15.44 15.27
C ILE A 94 -13.34 -16.94 15.46
N THR A 95 -12.22 -17.43 14.95
CA THR A 95 -11.86 -18.85 15.05
C THR A 95 -11.42 -19.27 16.44
N THR A 96 -10.83 -18.36 17.21
CA THR A 96 -10.23 -18.65 18.52
C THR A 96 -11.22 -18.44 19.67
N MET A 97 -12.19 -17.54 19.52
CA MET A 97 -13.10 -17.12 20.60
C MET A 97 -13.92 -18.27 21.20
N SER A 98 -14.25 -19.31 20.42
CA SER A 98 -14.96 -20.49 20.94
C SER A 98 -14.07 -21.43 21.77
N ALA A 99 -12.75 -21.36 21.61
CA ALA A 99 -11.78 -22.24 22.27
C ALA A 99 -11.01 -21.54 23.39
N ASP A 100 -10.63 -20.27 23.19
CA ASP A 100 -9.88 -19.45 24.14
C ASP A 100 -10.29 -17.98 24.04
N LEU A 101 -11.28 -17.61 24.85
CA LEU A 101 -11.78 -16.24 24.98
C LEU A 101 -10.71 -15.25 25.42
N LYS A 102 -9.75 -15.70 26.24
CA LYS A 102 -8.71 -14.84 26.81
C LYS A 102 -7.69 -14.47 25.73
N LEU A 103 -7.19 -15.46 25.00
CA LEU A 103 -6.28 -15.25 23.88
C LEU A 103 -6.92 -14.37 22.79
N ALA A 104 -8.18 -14.63 22.45
CA ALA A 104 -8.92 -13.82 21.49
C ALA A 104 -9.04 -12.35 21.94
N SER A 105 -9.34 -12.11 23.21
CA SER A 105 -9.41 -10.75 23.77
C SER A 105 -8.03 -10.07 23.81
N ASP A 106 -6.97 -10.79 24.19
CA ASP A 106 -5.62 -10.24 24.32
C ASP A 106 -5.05 -9.83 22.95
N VAL A 107 -5.26 -10.66 21.91
CA VAL A 107 -4.89 -10.32 20.52
C VAL A 107 -5.69 -9.11 20.02
N LEU A 108 -7.00 -9.07 20.30
CA LEU A 108 -7.84 -7.94 19.89
C LEU A 108 -7.40 -6.64 20.58
N GLN A 109 -7.14 -6.66 21.88
CA GLN A 109 -6.68 -5.48 22.62
C GLN A 109 -5.30 -5.02 22.16
N ALA A 110 -4.38 -5.95 21.92
CA ALA A 110 -3.09 -5.61 21.33
C ALA A 110 -3.29 -4.93 19.98
N ALA A 111 -4.17 -5.45 19.13
CA ALA A 111 -4.45 -4.91 17.79
C ALA A 111 -5.04 -3.49 17.75
N VAL A 112 -5.57 -2.96 18.86
CA VAL A 112 -6.07 -1.57 18.94
C VAL A 112 -4.94 -0.54 19.12
N GLY A 113 -3.72 -0.96 19.47
CA GLY A 113 -2.57 -0.07 19.67
C GLY A 113 -2.19 0.75 18.43
N GLN A 114 -1.82 2.03 18.60
CA GLN A 114 -1.56 2.96 17.50
C GLN A 114 -0.31 2.64 16.65
N ASP A 115 0.63 1.83 17.15
CA ASP A 115 1.92 1.52 16.50
C ASP A 115 1.99 0.11 15.89
N LEU A 116 0.84 -0.43 15.46
CA LEU A 116 0.80 -1.84 15.08
C LEU A 116 1.38 -2.14 13.70
N VAL A 117 2.32 -3.08 13.70
CA VAL A 117 2.86 -3.77 12.52
C VAL A 117 2.61 -5.27 12.73
N LEU A 118 2.27 -5.99 11.66
CA LEU A 118 2.01 -7.44 11.69
C LEU A 118 3.09 -8.21 12.48
N ASP A 119 4.35 -7.86 12.27
CA ASP A 119 5.50 -8.49 12.92
C ASP A 119 5.43 -8.39 14.46
N ASN A 120 4.96 -7.26 15.01
CA ASN A 120 4.84 -7.07 16.46
C ASN A 120 3.76 -7.98 17.05
N LEU A 121 2.62 -8.14 16.36
CA LEU A 121 1.58 -9.08 16.78
C LEU A 121 2.06 -10.53 16.72
N CYS A 122 2.76 -10.89 15.64
CA CYS A 122 3.30 -12.24 15.46
C CYS A 122 4.36 -12.59 16.52
N LEU A 123 5.13 -11.62 17.01
CA LEU A 123 6.08 -11.80 18.11
C LEU A 123 5.39 -11.99 19.46
N GLN A 124 4.32 -11.24 19.73
CA GLN A 124 3.60 -11.30 21.00
C GLN A 124 2.67 -12.52 21.10
N PHE A 125 2.12 -12.97 19.97
CA PHE A 125 1.13 -14.04 19.92
C PHE A 125 1.54 -15.11 18.89
N PRO A 126 2.32 -16.12 19.30
CA PRO A 126 2.75 -17.20 18.41
C PRO A 126 1.59 -17.97 17.75
N GLN A 127 0.44 -18.08 18.42
CA GLN A 127 -0.76 -18.71 17.85
C GLN A 127 -1.34 -17.87 16.70
N PHE A 128 -1.29 -16.54 16.81
CA PHE A 128 -1.69 -15.64 15.73
C PHE A 128 -0.74 -15.76 14.54
N LYS A 129 0.57 -15.82 14.79
CA LYS A 129 1.57 -16.07 13.75
C LYS A 129 1.30 -17.38 13.00
N GLN A 130 1.06 -18.48 13.71
CA GLN A 130 0.74 -19.77 13.11
C GLN A 130 -0.56 -19.71 12.28
N PHE A 131 -1.56 -18.95 12.71
CA PHE A 131 -2.79 -18.76 11.95
C PHE A 131 -2.55 -18.02 10.63
N VAL A 132 -1.74 -16.96 10.65
CA VAL A 132 -1.40 -16.19 9.45
C VAL A 132 -0.53 -17.00 8.48
N GLU A 133 0.39 -17.82 8.98
CA GLU A 133 1.29 -18.65 8.16
C GLU A 133 0.62 -19.90 7.56
N ASN A 134 -0.42 -20.45 8.21
CA ASN A 134 -1.13 -21.65 7.76
C ASN A 134 -2.32 -21.35 6.84
N ARG A 135 -2.37 -20.14 6.28
CA ARG A 135 -3.49 -19.63 5.50
C ARG A 135 -3.25 -19.63 4.00
#